data_AF-A0A833AQ82-F1
#
_entry.id   AF-A0A833AQ82-F1
#
_cell.length_a   1.000
_cell.length_b   1.000
_cell.length_c   1.000
_cell.angle_alpha   90.00
_cell.angle_beta   90.00
_cell.angle_gamma   90.00
#
_symmetry.space_group_name_H-M   'P 1'
#
loop_
_entity.id
_entity.type
_entity.pdbx_description
1 polymer ?
#
loop_
_entity_poly.entity_id
_entity_poly.type
_entity_poly.pdbx_seq_one_letter_code
_entity_poly.pdbx_strand_id
1 'polypeptide(L)' 'MSIPKSEGEGSIDEIKKAIEEKHYPFIDEAGKQGVQILCLQEIFNTPYFCPGQDAAWYASAESIPGPTTERMAEFSKKYG' A
#
# COMPACT_ATOMS: atom_id res chain seq x y z
N MET A 1 6.41 -0.04 15.13
CA MET A 1 7.05 -0.40 13.85
C MET A 1 7.06 0.82 12.95
N SER A 2 8.24 1.29 12.52
CA SER A 2 8.41 2.54 11.76
C SER A 2 7.86 2.44 10.33
N ILE A 3 7.56 3.60 9.73
CA ILE A 3 7.30 3.74 8.29
C ILE A 3 8.62 3.44 7.56
N PRO A 4 8.62 2.61 6.49
CA PRO A 4 9.85 2.20 5.82
C PRO A 4 10.50 3.32 5.01
N LYS A 5 9.69 4.24 4.47
CA LYS A 5 10.14 5.40 3.71
C LYS A 5 9.10 6.53 3.83
N SER A 6 9.54 7.76 4.03
CA SER A 6 8.71 8.94 4.27
C SER A 6 9.00 10.05 3.24
N GLU A 7 8.25 11.15 3.35
CA GLU A 7 8.48 12.37 2.59
C GLU A 7 9.95 12.82 2.69
N GLY A 8 10.55 13.16 1.53
CA GLY A 8 11.96 13.57 1.43
C GLY A 8 12.97 12.42 1.33
N GLU A 9 12.56 11.17 1.52
CA GLU A 9 13.48 10.02 1.45
C GLU A 9 13.55 9.37 0.06
N GLY A 10 12.69 9.78 -0.89
CA GLY A 10 12.74 9.35 -2.30
C GLY A 10 11.51 9.79 -3.10
N SER A 11 11.30 9.17 -4.27
CA SER A 11 10.11 9.47 -5.09
C SER A 11 8.83 8.90 -4.45
N ILE A 12 7.68 9.46 -4.82
CA ILE A 12 6.37 8.97 -4.33
C ILE A 12 6.17 7.48 -4.68
N ASP A 13 6.60 7.05 -5.87
CA ASP A 13 6.51 5.65 -6.27
C ASP A 13 7.41 4.74 -5.42
N GLU A 14 8.62 5.20 -5.07
CA GLU A 14 9.50 4.45 -4.18
C GLU A 14 8.94 4.36 -2.77
N ILE A 15 8.34 5.45 -2.27
CA ILE A 15 7.66 5.48 -0.98
C ILE A 15 6.50 4.49 -0.98
N LYS A 16 5.62 4.54 -2.00
CA LYS A 16 4.48 3.64 -2.13
C LYS A 16 4.92 2.18 -2.16
N LYS A 17 5.90 1.87 -3.00
CA LYS A 17 6.46 0.52 -3.12
C LYS A 17 7.01 0.03 -1.78
N ALA A 18 7.81 0.83 -1.08
CA ALA A 18 8.38 0.44 0.21
C ALA A 18 7.30 0.16 1.27
N ILE A 19 6.22 0.95 1.27
CA ILE A 19 5.10 0.76 2.19
C ILE A 19 4.29 -0.48 1.79
N GLU A 20 4.00 -0.71 0.51
CA GLU A 20 3.33 -1.93 0.04
C GLU A 20 4.12 -3.20 0.38
N GLU A 21 5.42 -3.23 0.09
CA GLU A 21 6.31 -4.37 0.37
C GLU A 21 6.35 -4.71 1.85
N LYS A 22 6.22 -3.71 2.74
CA LYS A 22 6.08 -3.94 4.18
C LYS A 22 4.77 -4.66 4.53
N HIS A 23 3.69 -4.44 3.78
CA HIS A 23 2.40 -5.08 4.04
C HIS A 23 2.32 -6.51 3.49
N TYR A 24 3.04 -6.83 2.41
CA TYR A 24 2.95 -8.14 1.75
C TYR A 24 3.14 -9.35 2.69
N PRO A 25 4.11 -9.38 3.63
CA PRO A 25 4.24 -10.50 4.55
C PRO A 25 3.00 -10.68 5.46
N PHE A 26 2.35 -9.59 5.86
CA PHE A 26 1.14 -9.65 6.69
C PHE A 26 -0.08 -10.12 5.89
N ILE A 27 -0.20 -9.69 4.64
CA ILE A 27 -1.25 -10.16 3.72
C ILE A 27 -1.06 -11.65 3.44
N ASP A 28 0.18 -12.07 3.18
CA ASP A 28 0.54 -13.47 2.93
C ASP A 28 0.26 -14.35 4.15
N GLU A 29 0.59 -13.87 5.35
CA GLU A 29 0.30 -14.57 6.60
C GLU A 29 -1.21 -14.66 6.89
N ALA A 30 -1.97 -13.59 6.67
CA ALA A 30 -3.44 -13.62 6.80
C ALA A 30 -4.06 -14.65 5.85
N GLY A 31 -3.56 -14.72 4.61
CA GLY A 31 -3.96 -15.72 3.62
C GLY A 31 -3.68 -17.15 4.10
N LYS A 32 -2.48 -17.42 4.64
CA LYS A 32 -2.12 -18.73 5.23
C LYS A 32 -3.00 -19.12 6.42
N GLN A 33 -3.48 -18.14 7.18
CA GLN A 33 -4.41 -18.35 8.31
C GLN A 33 -5.87 -18.55 7.86
N GLY A 34 -6.16 -18.48 6.55
CA GLY A 34 -7.50 -18.68 6.02
C GLY A 34 -8.42 -17.48 6.19
N VAL A 35 -7.89 -16.26 6.39
CA VAL A 35 -8.69 -15.03 6.44
C VAL A 35 -9.43 -14.84 5.12
N GLN A 36 -10.75 -14.74 5.17
CA GLN A 36 -11.61 -14.59 3.99
C GLN A 36 -11.84 -13.12 3.59
N ILE A 37 -11.72 -12.20 4.54
CA ILE A 37 -11.87 -10.76 4.31
C ILE A 37 -10.76 -10.06 5.09
N LEU A 38 -9.85 -9.41 4.37
CA LEU A 38 -8.77 -8.61 4.94
C LEU A 38 -8.97 -7.15 4.53
N CYS A 39 -8.94 -6.24 5.50
CA CYS A 39 -9.00 -4.81 5.28
C CYS A 39 -7.66 -4.15 5.64
N LEU A 40 -7.24 -3.17 4.85
CA LEU A 40 -6.04 -2.37 5.12
C LEU A 40 -6.44 -1.01 5.69
N GLN A 41 -5.47 -0.33 6.29
CA GLN A 41 -5.66 1.01 6.84
C GLN A 41 -6.02 2.02 5.73
N GLU A 42 -6.65 3.13 6.11
CA GLU A 42 -6.84 4.25 5.19
C GLU A 42 -5.49 4.68 4.60
N ILE A 43 -5.45 4.91 3.27
CA ILE A 43 -4.25 5.30 2.51
C ILE A 43 -2.99 4.48 2.84
N PHE A 44 -3.17 3.18 3.10
CA PHE A 44 -2.14 2.29 3.66
C PHE A 44 -0.80 2.28 2.92
N ASN A 45 -0.77 2.61 1.63
CA ASN A 45 0.43 2.61 0.79
C ASN A 45 1.12 3.98 0.71
N THR A 46 0.75 4.95 1.56
CA THR A 46 1.41 6.25 1.65
C THR A 46 1.60 6.64 3.12
N PRO A 47 2.53 7.57 3.44
CA PRO A 47 2.49 8.29 4.71
C PRO A 47 1.16 9.04 4.84
N TYR A 48 0.75 9.34 6.08
CA TYR A 48 -0.44 10.16 6.29
C TYR A 48 -0.16 11.64 5.95
N PHE A 49 -0.18 11.97 4.65
CA PHE A 49 0.18 13.28 4.10
C PHE A 49 -0.96 14.31 4.18
N CYS A 50 -2.17 13.90 4.57
CA CYS A 50 -3.36 14.74 4.70
C CYS A 50 -3.19 16.08 5.47
N PRO A 51 -2.38 16.19 6.55
CA PRO A 51 -2.15 17.48 7.21
C PRO A 51 -1.21 18.42 6.45
N GLY A 52 -0.50 17.93 5.43
CA GLY A 52 0.37 18.71 4.56
C GLY A 52 -0.38 19.41 3.43
N GLN A 53 0.34 20.24 2.66
CA GLN A 53 -0.19 20.95 1.48
C GLN A 53 0.65 20.74 0.21
N ASP A 54 1.57 19.77 0.22
CA ASP A 54 2.39 19.48 -0.96
C ASP A 54 1.56 18.76 -2.03
N ALA A 55 1.33 19.46 -3.14
CA ALA A 55 0.58 18.95 -4.29
C ALA A 55 1.30 17.79 -5.00
N ALA A 56 2.59 17.56 -4.73
CA ALA A 56 3.32 16.41 -5.26
C ALA A 56 2.58 15.10 -4.93
N TRP A 57 1.97 14.99 -3.74
CA TRP A 57 1.23 13.82 -3.30
C TRP A 57 0.03 13.45 -4.20
N TYR A 58 -0.47 14.35 -5.04
CA TYR A 58 -1.51 14.00 -6.01
C TYR A 58 -1.03 12.98 -7.04
N ALA A 59 0.28 12.90 -7.29
CA ALA A 59 0.87 11.86 -8.13
C ALA A 59 0.75 10.45 -7.51
N SER A 60 0.44 10.33 -6.21
CA SER A 60 0.20 9.03 -5.58
C SER A 60 -1.11 8.38 -6.01
N ALA A 61 -2.07 9.17 -6.53
CA ALA A 61 -3.37 8.69 -6.96
C ALA A 61 -3.25 7.77 -8.18
N GLU A 62 -4.08 6.72 -8.19
CA GLU A 62 -4.11 5.74 -9.27
C GLU A 62 -5.51 5.66 -9.87
N SER A 63 -5.59 5.28 -11.15
CA SER A 63 -6.87 4.92 -11.78
C SER A 63 -7.46 3.67 -11.13
N ILE A 64 -8.76 3.44 -11.36
CA ILE A 64 -9.42 2.19 -11.01
C ILE A 64 -9.88 1.52 -12.32
N PRO A 65 -9.37 0.31 -12.67
CA PRO A 65 -8.27 -0.39 -12.00
C PRO A 65 -6.92 0.32 -12.16
N GLY A 66 -5.98 -0.01 -11.29
CA GLY A 66 -4.62 0.53 -11.26
C GLY A 66 -3.62 -0.37 -10.53
N PRO A 67 -2.33 0.02 -10.50
CA PRO A 67 -1.24 -0.85 -10.06
C PRO A 67 -1.43 -1.47 -8.67
N THR A 68 -1.92 -0.70 -7.69
CA THR A 68 -2.18 -1.21 -6.34
C THR A 68 -3.29 -2.27 -6.38
N THR A 69 -4.39 -2.01 -7.09
CA THR A 69 -5.50 -2.97 -7.19
C THR A 69 -5.09 -4.24 -7.94
N GLU A 70 -4.22 -4.15 -8.95
CA GLU A 70 -3.68 -5.31 -9.67
C GLU A 70 -2.82 -6.18 -8.75
N ARG A 71 -1.93 -5.59 -7.96
CA ARG A 71 -1.11 -6.33 -6.99
C ARG A 71 -1.95 -6.97 -5.89
N MET A 72 -2.97 -6.27 -5.39
CA MET A 72 -3.89 -6.83 -4.38
C MET A 72 -4.71 -8.00 -4.97
N ALA A 73 -5.11 -7.90 -6.23
CA ALA A 73 -5.84 -8.97 -6.92
C ALA A 73 -5.02 -10.28 -7.02
N GLU A 74 -3.69 -10.19 -7.18
CA GLU A 74 -2.83 -11.38 -7.15
C GLU A 74 -2.84 -12.08 -5.79
N PHE A 75 -2.89 -11.34 -4.68
CA PHE A 75 -3.06 -11.91 -3.34
C PHE A 75 -4.44 -12.56 -3.16
N SER A 76 -5.51 -11.88 -3.58
CA SER A 76 -6.86 -12.45 -3.53
C SER A 76 -6.90 -13.76 -4.32
N LYS A 77 -6.48 -13.75 -5.57
CA LYS A 77 -6.42 -14.96 -6.42
C LYS A 77 -5.62 -16.11 -5.80
N LYS A 78 -4.54 -15.80 -5.08
CA LYS A 78 -3.69 -16.81 -4.41
C LYS A 78 -4.40 -17.47 -3.22
N TYR A 79 -5.24 -16.75 -2.47
CA TYR A 79 -5.79 -17.19 -1.19
C TYR A 79 -7.30 -17.48 -1.19
N GLY A 80 -8.03 -17.11 -2.24
CA GLY A 80 -9.45 -17.43 -2.44
C GLY A 80 -10.35 -16.20 -2.43
#